data_AF-A0A0U1DJM0-F1
#
_entry.id   AF-A0A0U1DJM0-F1
#
_cell.length_a   1.000
_cell.length_b   1.000
_cell.length_c   1.000
_cell.angle_alpha   90.00
_cell.angle_beta   90.00
_cell.angle_gamma   90.00
#
_symmetry.space_group_name_H-M   'P 1'
#
loop_
_entity.id
_entity.type
_entity.pdbx_description
1 polymer ?
#
loop_
_entity_poly.entity_id
_entity_poly.type
_entity_poly.pdbx_seq_one_letter_code
_entity_poly.pdbx_strand_id
1 'polypeptide(L)'
;MVVAKTSKSLRDLIEIAVTRHNGASGRRLADIAQQAGHDISHATLNRLRQGAYASQPTDASIRAIAYLAEVPETVAFAAVGVRPPMSEQYQLPAEAQRMDTRQRRALDELLRAFVVTQAPMTMPGFAGLLSARDQLEAAVAGDATDDGLVVVAARAVIAAIDDATVSLFGGAGNGSGDVSDDQRWPPADGAASAVTVAG
;
A
#
# COMPACT_ATOMS: atom_id res chain seq x y z
N MET A 1 -7.48 -13.48 -8.39
CA MET A 1 -6.17 -12.84 -8.09
C MET A 1 -6.45 -11.43 -7.58
N VAL A 2 -6.45 -11.20 -6.27
CA VAL A 2 -6.75 -9.89 -5.66
C VAL A 2 -5.54 -9.51 -4.81
N VAL A 3 -4.80 -8.49 -5.24
CA VAL A 3 -3.64 -7.96 -4.52
C VAL A 3 -4.14 -7.11 -3.35
N ALA A 4 -3.67 -7.43 -2.14
CA ALA A 4 -3.98 -6.71 -0.92
C ALA A 4 -3.44 -5.26 -0.98
N LYS A 5 -4.29 -4.31 -0.61
CA LYS A 5 -4.12 -2.87 -0.78
C LYS A 5 -3.49 -2.25 0.47
N THR A 6 -2.16 -2.20 0.55
CA THR A 6 -1.42 -1.39 1.55
C THR A 6 -1.08 0.01 1.03
N SER A 7 -1.39 0.33 -0.22
CA SER A 7 -1.40 1.72 -0.69
C SER A 7 -2.74 2.37 -0.31
N LYS A 8 -2.69 3.43 0.52
CA LYS A 8 -3.85 4.31 0.75
C LYS A 8 -4.43 4.67 -0.61
N SER A 9 -5.73 4.52 -0.79
CA SER A 9 -6.39 4.93 -2.02
C SER A 9 -6.59 6.44 -2.08
N LEU A 10 -6.87 6.97 -3.27
CA LEU A 10 -7.27 8.38 -3.38
C LEU A 10 -8.48 8.70 -2.51
N ARG A 11 -9.40 7.75 -2.34
CA ARG A 11 -10.53 7.90 -1.42
C ARG A 11 -10.04 8.13 0.02
N ASP A 12 -9.11 7.30 0.49
CA ASP A 12 -8.55 7.42 1.83
C ASP A 12 -7.80 8.74 2.01
N LEU A 13 -7.07 9.19 0.98
CA LEU A 13 -6.40 10.50 0.99
C LEU A 13 -7.40 11.67 1.04
N ILE A 14 -8.54 11.56 0.35
CA ILE A 14 -9.62 12.55 0.43
C ILE A 14 -10.24 12.57 1.84
N GLU A 15 -10.44 11.43 2.49
CA GLU A 15 -10.94 11.39 3.87
C GLU A 15 -9.94 11.98 4.88
N ILE A 16 -8.63 11.79 4.66
CA ILE A 16 -7.58 12.46 5.42
C ILE A 16 -7.68 13.99 5.23
N ALA A 17 -7.85 14.45 3.99
CA ALA A 17 -8.04 15.87 3.70
C ALA A 17 -9.31 16.44 4.38
N VAL A 18 -10.43 15.73 4.33
CA VAL A 18 -11.68 16.12 5.01
C VAL A 18 -11.43 16.30 6.51
N THR A 19 -10.79 15.32 7.14
CA THR A 19 -10.48 15.35 8.58
C THR A 19 -9.58 16.53 8.93
N ARG A 20 -8.54 16.76 8.13
CA ARG A 20 -7.57 17.85 8.31
C ARG A 20 -8.20 19.24 8.20
N HIS A 21 -9.14 19.40 7.26
CA HIS A 21 -9.83 20.65 7.01
C HIS A 21 -11.16 20.75 7.80
N ASN A 22 -11.20 20.19 9.02
CA ASN A 22 -12.34 20.27 9.94
C ASN A 22 -13.68 19.77 9.38
N GLY A 23 -13.65 18.65 8.65
CA GLY A 23 -14.85 18.09 8.01
C GLY A 23 -15.30 18.87 6.78
N ALA A 24 -14.40 19.60 6.12
CA ALA A 24 -14.71 20.40 4.94
C ALA A 24 -15.46 19.59 3.87
N SER A 25 -16.48 20.22 3.28
CA SER A 25 -17.19 19.66 2.13
C SER A 25 -16.27 19.60 0.90
N GLY A 26 -16.60 18.75 -0.07
CA GLY A 26 -15.85 18.66 -1.34
C GLY A 26 -15.75 19.99 -2.10
N ARG A 27 -16.74 20.89 -1.95
CA ARG A 27 -16.67 22.25 -2.50
C ARG A 27 -15.60 23.07 -1.78
N ARG A 28 -15.62 23.07 -0.44
CA ARG A 28 -14.65 23.81 0.35
C ARG A 28 -13.22 23.31 0.13
N LEU A 29 -13.02 22.00 -0.01
CA LEU A 29 -11.73 21.42 -0.35
C LEU A 29 -11.24 21.86 -1.74
N ALA A 30 -12.12 21.92 -2.74
CA ALA A 30 -11.77 22.44 -4.05
C ALA A 30 -11.35 23.91 -3.98
N ASP A 31 -12.07 24.75 -3.24
CA ASP A 31 -11.71 26.16 -3.07
C ASP A 31 -10.32 26.32 -2.42
N ILE A 32 -10.01 25.50 -1.40
CA ILE A 32 -8.71 25.49 -0.73
C ILE A 32 -7.59 25.10 -1.72
N ALA A 33 -7.81 24.05 -2.51
CA ALA A 33 -6.83 23.61 -3.51
C ALA A 33 -6.60 24.67 -4.59
N GLN A 34 -7.68 25.27 -5.10
CA GLN A 34 -7.61 26.31 -6.13
C GLN A 34 -6.91 27.57 -5.63
N GLN A 35 -7.17 27.97 -4.38
CA GLN A 35 -6.49 29.11 -3.75
C GLN A 35 -4.97 28.87 -3.62
N ALA A 36 -4.54 27.61 -3.54
CA ALA A 36 -3.15 27.19 -3.55
C ALA A 36 -2.56 26.96 -4.95
N GLY A 37 -3.33 27.24 -6.02
CA GLY A 37 -2.87 27.09 -7.41
C GLY A 37 -3.07 25.69 -8.01
N HIS A 38 -3.80 24.80 -7.33
CA HIS A 38 -4.12 23.48 -7.86
C HIS A 38 -5.48 23.48 -8.58
N ASP A 39 -5.49 23.06 -9.85
CA ASP A 39 -6.73 22.93 -10.63
C ASP A 39 -7.44 21.61 -10.33
N ILE A 40 -8.46 21.66 -9.48
CA ILE A 40 -9.37 20.54 -9.22
C ILE A 40 -10.80 21.02 -9.00
N SER A 41 -11.76 20.33 -9.61
CA SER A 41 -13.18 20.62 -9.42
C SER A 41 -13.77 19.85 -8.23
N HIS A 42 -14.74 20.45 -7.54
CA HIS A 42 -15.49 19.78 -6.47
C HIS A 42 -16.22 18.51 -6.95
N ALA A 43 -16.66 18.49 -8.21
CA ALA A 43 -17.31 17.33 -8.83
C ALA A 43 -16.31 16.18 -9.03
N THR A 44 -15.06 16.49 -9.37
CA THR A 44 -13.97 15.50 -9.44
C THR A 44 -13.67 14.93 -8.06
N LEU A 45 -13.49 15.79 -7.04
CA LEU A 45 -13.27 15.33 -5.65
C LEU A 45 -14.39 14.43 -5.14
N ASN A 46 -15.66 14.80 -5.35
CA ASN A 46 -16.79 13.99 -4.90
C ASN A 46 -16.86 12.63 -5.62
N ARG A 47 -16.64 12.58 -6.94
CA ARG A 47 -16.64 11.30 -7.67
C ARG A 47 -15.48 10.40 -7.23
N LEU A 48 -14.29 10.96 -7.01
CA LEU A 48 -13.15 10.21 -6.49
C LEU A 48 -13.39 9.68 -5.08
N ARG A 49 -14.00 10.49 -4.20
CA ARG A 49 -14.40 10.07 -2.85
C ARG A 49 -15.41 8.93 -2.87
N GLN A 50 -16.33 8.93 -3.83
CA GLN A 50 -17.33 7.87 -4.00
C GLN A 50 -16.75 6.61 -4.68
N GLY A 51 -15.55 6.68 -5.25
CA GLY A 51 -14.97 5.60 -6.07
C GLY A 51 -15.68 5.40 -7.40
N ALA A 52 -16.54 6.35 -7.81
CA ALA A 52 -17.33 6.28 -9.05
C ALA A 52 -16.61 6.91 -10.26
N TYR A 53 -15.31 7.21 -10.12
CA TYR A 53 -14.52 7.81 -11.18
C TYR A 53 -14.05 6.71 -12.15
N ALA A 54 -14.72 6.63 -13.30
CA ALA A 54 -14.54 5.55 -14.28
C ALA A 54 -13.22 5.63 -15.07
N SER A 55 -12.57 6.80 -15.09
CA SER A 55 -11.33 7.05 -15.83
C SER A 55 -10.15 7.29 -14.88
N GLN A 56 -8.91 7.23 -15.40
CA GLN A 56 -7.73 7.58 -14.62
C GLN A 56 -7.77 9.09 -14.26
N PRO A 57 -7.56 9.48 -12.99
CA PRO A 57 -7.42 10.88 -12.58
C PRO A 57 -6.20 11.52 -13.24
N THR A 58 -6.27 12.83 -13.53
CA THR A 58 -5.14 13.56 -14.10
C THR A 58 -4.05 13.81 -13.04
N ASP A 59 -2.80 13.99 -13.49
CA ASP A 59 -1.67 14.31 -12.60
C ASP A 59 -1.93 15.54 -11.75
N ALA A 60 -2.54 16.58 -12.33
CA ALA A 60 -2.94 17.79 -11.61
C ALA A 60 -3.92 17.48 -10.46
N SER A 61 -4.90 16.60 -10.69
CA SER A 61 -5.85 16.17 -9.67
C SER A 61 -5.17 15.36 -8.56
N ILE A 62 -4.23 14.48 -8.92
CA ILE A 62 -3.48 13.66 -7.96
C ILE A 62 -2.61 14.56 -7.06
N ARG A 63 -1.91 15.55 -7.64
CA ARG A 63 -1.13 16.54 -6.90
C ARG A 63 -2.00 17.39 -5.98
N ALA A 64 -3.18 17.82 -6.44
CA ALA A 64 -4.13 18.56 -5.62
C ALA A 64 -4.59 17.76 -4.39
N ILE A 65 -4.83 16.46 -4.55
CA ILE A 65 -5.20 15.57 -3.44
C ILE A 65 -4.02 15.39 -2.47
N ALA A 66 -2.79 15.26 -2.99
CA ALA A 66 -1.59 15.20 -2.17
C ALA A 66 -1.43 16.45 -1.29
N TYR A 67 -1.61 17.63 -1.90
CA TYR A 67 -1.60 18.92 -1.22
C TYR A 67 -2.66 18.99 -0.12
N LEU A 68 -3.92 18.67 -0.45
CA LEU A 68 -5.03 18.74 0.51
C LEU A 68 -4.87 17.79 1.70
N ALA A 69 -4.30 16.61 1.46
CA ALA A 69 -4.04 15.61 2.50
C ALA A 69 -2.71 15.84 3.26
N GLU A 70 -1.91 16.81 2.83
CA GLU A 70 -0.52 17.04 3.28
C GLU A 70 0.33 15.77 3.31
N VAL A 71 0.26 15.02 2.21
CA VAL A 71 1.14 13.87 1.97
C VAL A 71 2.07 14.17 0.81
N PRO A 72 3.27 13.57 0.75
CA PRO A 72 4.12 13.66 -0.42
C PRO A 72 3.39 13.21 -1.68
N GLU A 73 3.63 13.88 -2.82
CA GLU A 73 3.00 13.53 -4.11
C GLU A 73 3.22 12.05 -4.48
N THR A 74 4.39 11.49 -4.14
CA THR A 74 4.73 10.08 -4.34
C THR A 74 3.70 9.13 -3.72
N VAL A 75 3.12 9.47 -2.57
CA VAL A 75 2.08 8.67 -1.90
C VAL A 75 0.78 8.73 -2.69
N ALA A 76 0.41 9.91 -3.18
CA ALA A 76 -0.81 10.10 -3.97
C ALA A 76 -0.73 9.43 -5.35
N PHE A 77 0.43 9.47 -6.00
CA PHE A 77 0.66 8.76 -7.26
C PHE A 77 0.68 7.23 -7.06
N ALA A 78 1.34 6.76 -5.99
CA ALA A 78 1.31 5.34 -5.61
C ALA A 78 -0.10 4.83 -5.30
N ALA A 79 -0.99 5.68 -4.79
CA ALA A 79 -2.40 5.36 -4.54
C ALA A 79 -3.16 4.95 -5.81
N VAL A 80 -2.69 5.38 -6.99
CA VAL A 80 -3.28 5.06 -8.30
C VAL A 80 -2.41 4.11 -9.12
N GLY A 81 -1.33 3.58 -8.53
CA GLY A 81 -0.38 2.69 -9.21
C GLY A 81 0.46 3.37 -10.29
N VAL A 82 0.52 4.70 -10.30
CA VAL A 82 1.29 5.49 -11.28
C VAL A 82 2.54 6.02 -10.59
N ARG A 83 3.68 6.07 -11.30
CA ARG A 83 4.86 6.79 -10.82
C ARG A 83 4.64 8.29 -11.07
N PRO A 84 4.95 9.19 -10.13
CA PRO A 84 4.88 10.63 -10.42
C PRO A 84 5.63 10.92 -11.72
N PRO A 85 5.08 11.75 -12.63
CA PRO A 85 5.87 12.24 -13.74
C PRO A 85 7.13 12.85 -13.14
N MET A 86 8.30 12.46 -13.64
CA MET A 86 9.56 13.03 -13.17
C MET A 86 9.40 14.55 -13.24
N SER A 87 9.51 15.21 -12.08
CA SER A 87 9.70 16.66 -12.05
C SER A 87 10.79 17.01 -13.06
N GLU A 88 10.71 18.19 -13.67
CA GLU A 88 11.78 18.70 -14.52
C GLU A 88 13.13 18.34 -13.90
N GLN A 89 14.04 17.79 -14.71
CA GLN A 89 15.32 17.30 -14.22
C GLN A 89 15.94 18.37 -13.33
N TYR A 90 16.23 18.02 -12.07
CA TYR A 90 16.82 18.97 -11.13
C TYR A 90 18.13 19.49 -11.72
N GLN A 91 18.10 20.72 -12.22
CA GLN A 91 19.28 21.39 -12.76
C GLN A 91 20.01 22.05 -11.60
N LEU A 92 21.29 21.71 -11.45
CA LEU A 92 22.11 22.37 -10.46
C LEU A 92 22.26 23.86 -10.81
N PRO A 93 22.18 24.76 -9.82
CA PRO A 93 22.44 26.17 -10.04
C PRO A 93 23.87 26.39 -10.55
N ALA A 94 24.09 27.46 -11.33
CA ALA A 94 25.39 27.72 -11.97
C ALA A 94 26.52 27.83 -10.94
N GLU A 95 26.22 28.29 -9.73
CA GLU A 95 27.11 28.37 -8.59
C GLU A 95 27.74 27.03 -8.22
N ALA A 96 27.02 25.92 -8.40
CA ALA A 96 27.51 24.58 -8.09
C ALA A 96 28.74 24.19 -8.93
N GLN A 97 28.92 24.83 -10.10
CA GLN A 97 30.10 24.60 -10.94
C GLN A 97 31.40 25.10 -10.28
N ARG A 98 31.31 26.04 -9.33
CA ARG A 98 32.47 26.55 -8.57
C ARG A 98 32.94 25.60 -7.47
N MET A 99 32.15 24.57 -7.15
CA MET A 99 32.47 23.65 -6.07
C MET A 99 33.65 22.75 -6.44
N ASP A 100 34.53 22.52 -5.47
CA ASP A 100 35.62 21.56 -5.60
C ASP A 100 35.13 20.10 -5.49
N THR A 101 36.01 19.14 -5.78
CA THR A 101 35.67 17.71 -5.78
C THR A 101 35.22 17.20 -4.40
N ARG A 102 35.77 17.73 -3.30
CA ARG A 102 35.37 17.31 -1.94
C ARG A 102 33.98 17.84 -1.60
N GLN A 103 33.70 19.08 -1.95
CA GLN A 103 32.40 19.73 -1.73
C GLN A 103 31.28 19.02 -2.50
N ARG A 104 31.53 18.65 -3.76
CA ARG A 104 30.57 17.86 -4.56
C ARG A 104 30.31 16.50 -3.92
N ARG A 105 31.36 15.79 -3.54
CA ARG A 105 31.23 14.48 -2.88
C ARG A 105 30.45 14.56 -1.56
N ALA A 106 30.67 15.60 -0.76
CA ALA A 106 29.93 15.80 0.48
C ALA A 106 28.42 16.02 0.22
N LEU A 107 28.07 16.79 -0.82
CA LEU A 107 26.67 16.97 -1.22
C LEU A 107 26.04 15.66 -1.73
N ASP A 108 26.77 14.88 -2.52
CA ASP A 108 26.27 13.61 -3.03
C ASP A 108 25.97 12.61 -1.91
N GLU A 109 26.84 12.52 -0.90
CA GLU A 109 26.60 11.67 0.28
C GLU A 109 25.42 12.18 1.12
N LEU A 110 25.28 13.49 1.28
CA LEU A 110 24.13 14.09 1.96
C LEU A 110 22.83 13.79 1.22
N LEU A 111 22.80 13.96 -0.10
CA LEU A 111 21.64 13.61 -0.93
C LEU A 111 21.32 12.12 -0.82
N ARG A 112 22.33 11.25 -0.88
CA ARG A 112 22.14 9.80 -0.71
C ARG A 112 21.56 9.45 0.66
N ALA A 113 21.95 10.15 1.72
CA ALA A 113 21.39 9.96 3.05
C ALA A 113 19.90 10.39 3.13
N PHE A 114 19.51 11.47 2.45
CA PHE A 114 18.10 11.91 2.40
C PHE A 114 17.22 11.03 1.50
N VAL A 115 17.77 10.49 0.42
CA VAL A 115 17.04 9.71 -0.58
C VAL A 115 16.92 8.23 -0.21
N VAL A 116 17.24 7.82 1.04
CA VAL A 116 16.81 6.53 1.61
C VAL A 116 15.29 6.55 1.81
N THR A 117 14.57 6.57 0.68
CA THR A 117 13.13 6.39 0.62
C THR A 117 12.89 4.93 0.89
N GLN A 118 12.04 4.68 1.88
CA GLN A 118 11.61 3.37 2.32
C GLN A 118 11.32 2.50 1.11
N ALA A 119 12.16 1.48 0.89
CA ALA A 119 11.75 0.35 0.08
C ALA A 119 10.36 -0.03 0.59
N PRO A 120 9.36 -0.21 -0.29
CA PRO A 120 8.08 -0.70 0.17
C PRO A 120 8.40 -1.93 1.01
N MET A 121 8.08 -1.88 2.31
CA MET A 121 8.07 -3.07 3.13
C MET A 121 7.05 -3.96 2.46
N THR A 122 7.55 -4.76 1.52
CA THR A 122 6.82 -5.82 0.88
C THR A 122 6.72 -6.78 2.03
N MET A 123 5.63 -6.67 2.80
CA MET A 123 5.34 -7.65 3.83
C MET A 123 5.40 -8.97 3.09
N PRO A 124 6.39 -9.83 3.40
CA PRO A 124 6.52 -11.07 2.68
C PRO A 124 5.16 -11.76 2.78
N GLY A 125 4.59 -12.15 1.65
CA GLY A 125 3.41 -13.01 1.66
C GLY A 125 3.72 -14.25 2.50
N PHE A 126 2.70 -14.99 2.94
CA PHE A 126 2.89 -16.13 3.84
C PHE A 126 4.06 -17.07 3.45
N ALA A 127 4.24 -17.36 2.16
CA ALA A 127 5.39 -18.12 1.64
C ALA A 127 6.76 -17.45 1.91
N GLY A 128 6.85 -16.13 1.80
CA GLY A 128 8.05 -15.37 2.11
C GLY A 128 8.36 -15.34 3.61
N LEU A 129 7.34 -15.41 4.48
CA LEU A 129 7.55 -15.53 5.93
C LEU A 129 8.12 -16.90 6.31
N LEU A 130 7.62 -17.98 5.67
CA LEU A 130 8.19 -19.32 5.82
C LEU A 130 9.65 -19.38 5.34
N SER A 131 9.94 -18.81 4.16
CA SER A 131 11.32 -18.74 3.67
C SER A 131 12.24 -17.88 4.55
N ALA A 132 11.74 -16.77 5.11
CA ALA A 132 12.50 -15.96 6.06
C ALA A 132 12.77 -16.71 7.38
N ARG A 133 11.81 -17.50 7.86
CA ARG A 133 11.97 -18.41 9.01
C ARG A 133 13.05 -19.45 8.71
N ASP A 134 12.99 -20.15 7.58
CA ASP A 134 13.96 -21.19 7.21
C ASP A 134 15.39 -20.61 7.08
N GLN A 135 15.52 -19.41 6.52
CA GLN A 135 16.81 -18.70 6.43
C GLN A 135 17.35 -18.33 7.81
N LEU A 136 16.47 -17.90 8.73
CA LEU A 136 16.86 -17.59 10.10
C LEU A 136 17.26 -18.86 10.87
N GLU A 137 16.57 -19.97 10.67
CA GLU A 137 16.92 -21.28 11.24
C GLU A 137 18.30 -21.75 10.75
N ALA A 138 18.56 -21.63 9.44
CA ALA A 138 19.86 -21.95 8.85
C ALA A 138 20.98 -21.03 9.37
N ALA A 139 20.70 -19.73 9.54
CA ALA A 139 21.65 -18.78 10.10
C ALA A 139 21.95 -19.04 11.59
N VAL A 140 20.94 -19.46 12.35
CA VAL A 140 21.08 -19.86 13.77
C VAL A 140 21.81 -21.20 13.93
N ALA A 141 21.71 -22.10 12.96
CA ALA A 141 22.44 -23.36 12.94
C ALA A 141 23.90 -23.21 12.46
N GLY A 142 24.17 -22.16 11.66
CA GLY A 142 25.52 -21.77 11.24
C GLY A 142 26.25 -21.05 12.37
N ASP A 143 27.38 -21.60 12.81
CA ASP A 143 28.17 -21.14 13.95
C ASP A 143 28.86 -19.78 13.72
N ALA A 144 28.10 -18.68 13.76
CA ALA A 144 28.66 -17.33 13.65
C ALA A 144 27.80 -16.29 14.36
N THR A 145 27.68 -16.37 15.69
CA THR A 145 27.64 -15.19 16.59
C THR A 145 27.67 -15.65 18.05
N ASP A 146 28.61 -15.10 18.82
CA ASP A 146 28.83 -15.34 20.26
C ASP A 146 27.70 -14.77 21.16
N ASP A 147 26.55 -14.43 20.57
CA ASP A 147 25.40 -13.80 21.21
C ASP A 147 24.27 -14.83 21.44
N GLY A 148 24.50 -15.76 22.37
CA GLY A 148 23.56 -16.83 22.71
C GLY A 148 22.13 -16.32 23.04
N LEU A 149 21.99 -15.09 23.55
CA LEU A 149 20.68 -14.48 23.81
C LEU A 149 19.91 -14.13 22.53
N VAL A 150 20.60 -13.67 21.50
CA VAL A 150 19.99 -13.34 20.19
C VAL A 150 19.56 -14.63 19.50
N VAL A 151 20.37 -15.68 19.59
CA VAL A 151 20.03 -17.01 19.07
C VAL A 151 18.81 -17.60 19.78
N VAL A 152 18.71 -17.48 21.10
CA VAL A 152 17.53 -17.94 21.87
C VAL A 152 16.28 -17.15 21.49
N ALA A 153 16.38 -15.83 21.37
CA ALA A 153 15.26 -15.00 20.94
C ALA A 153 14.79 -15.34 19.51
N ALA A 154 15.73 -15.57 18.59
CA ALA A 154 15.42 -15.99 17.22
C ALA A 154 14.70 -17.35 17.18
N ARG A 155 15.15 -18.34 17.95
CA ARG A 155 14.49 -19.65 18.06
C ARG A 155 13.08 -19.55 18.63
N ALA A 156 12.86 -18.68 19.61
CA ALA A 156 11.52 -18.45 20.19
C ALA A 156 10.55 -17.86 19.16
N VAL A 157 11.01 -16.93 18.33
CA VAL A 157 10.19 -16.35 17.24
C VAL A 157 9.85 -17.41 16.18
N ILE A 158 10.80 -18.25 15.79
CA ILE A 158 10.59 -19.37 14.85
C ILE A 158 9.48 -20.29 15.38
N ALA A 159 9.56 -20.71 16.66
CA ALA A 159 8.57 -21.59 17.27
C ALA A 159 7.16 -20.95 17.34
N ALA A 160 7.06 -19.65 17.61
CA ALA A 160 5.79 -18.95 17.64
C ALA A 160 5.11 -18.88 16.25
N ILE A 161 5.91 -18.76 15.18
CA ILE A 161 5.39 -18.80 13.80
C ILE A 161 4.85 -20.20 13.47
N ASP A 162 5.51 -21.25 13.96
CA ASP A 162 5.09 -22.64 13.74
C ASP A 162 3.80 -22.98 14.46
N ASP A 163 3.69 -22.61 15.73
CA ASP A 163 2.48 -22.82 16.52
C ASP A 163 1.27 -22.10 15.91
N ALA A 164 1.47 -20.86 15.47
CA ALA A 164 0.44 -20.10 14.75
C ALA A 164 0.04 -20.77 13.42
N THR A 165 1.01 -21.36 12.70
CA THR A 165 0.75 -22.08 11.45
C THR A 165 -0.02 -23.38 11.70
N VAL A 166 0.41 -24.19 12.67
CA VAL A 166 -0.27 -25.42 13.05
C VAL A 166 -1.68 -25.14 13.57
N SER A 167 -1.86 -24.09 14.37
CA SER A 167 -3.18 -23.68 14.87
C SER A 167 -4.12 -23.24 13.75
N LEU A 168 -3.60 -22.54 12.72
CA LEU A 168 -4.39 -22.05 11.60
C LEU A 168 -4.82 -23.16 10.63
N PHE A 169 -3.99 -24.19 10.44
CA PHE A 169 -4.22 -25.27 9.45
C PHE A 169 -4.56 -26.64 10.07
N GLY A 170 -4.43 -26.80 11.39
CA GLY A 170 -4.68 -28.05 12.11
C GLY A 170 -6.16 -28.32 12.45
N GLY A 171 -7.07 -27.40 12.13
CA GLY A 171 -8.51 -27.52 12.43
C GLY A 171 -9.30 -28.53 11.58
N ALA A 172 -8.66 -29.30 10.70
CA ALA A 172 -9.32 -30.33 9.89
C ALA A 172 -9.02 -31.73 10.44
N GLY A 173 -9.63 -32.08 11.58
CA GLY A 173 -9.57 -33.45 12.08
C GLY A 173 -9.86 -33.56 13.57
N ASN A 174 -11.16 -33.64 13.91
CA ASN A 174 -11.74 -34.54 14.91
C ASN A 174 -12.93 -33.87 15.64
N GLY A 175 -14.13 -34.29 15.27
CA GLY A 175 -15.36 -33.93 15.95
C GLY A 175 -16.52 -34.79 15.46
N SER A 176 -16.55 -36.05 15.90
CA SER A 176 -17.77 -36.86 15.86
C SER A 176 -18.72 -36.29 16.92
N GLY A 177 -19.86 -35.74 16.49
CA GLY A 177 -20.86 -35.12 17.36
C GLY A 177 -21.98 -34.48 16.56
N ASP A 178 -22.99 -35.29 16.27
CA ASP A 178 -24.37 -34.97 15.86
C ASP A 178 -24.77 -33.48 15.83
N VAL A 179 -25.02 -32.96 14.64
CA VAL A 179 -25.99 -31.88 14.41
C VAL A 179 -26.78 -32.23 13.14
N SER A 180 -27.91 -32.89 13.35
CA SER A 180 -29.05 -32.74 12.44
C SER A 180 -29.58 -31.30 12.58
N ASP A 181 -29.48 -30.48 11.53
CA ASP A 181 -30.64 -30.01 10.75
C ASP A 181 -30.22 -28.92 9.74
N ASP A 182 -30.74 -29.07 8.52
CA ASP A 182 -30.92 -28.10 7.45
C ASP A 182 -29.92 -26.94 7.24
N GLN A 183 -29.01 -27.12 6.27
CA GLN A 183 -28.72 -26.06 5.29
C GLN A 183 -28.30 -26.67 3.94
N ARG A 184 -29.35 -26.93 3.17
CA ARG A 184 -29.36 -27.39 1.79
C ARG A 184 -28.63 -26.38 0.88
N TRP A 185 -27.41 -26.74 0.50
CA TRP A 185 -26.65 -26.15 -0.61
C TRP A 185 -27.51 -26.15 -1.89
N PRO A 186 -27.57 -25.05 -2.68
CA PRO A 186 -28.33 -25.06 -3.92
C PRO A 186 -27.55 -25.79 -5.02
N PRO A 187 -28.22 -26.54 -5.92
CA PRO A 187 -27.54 -27.15 -7.06
C PRO A 187 -27.13 -26.06 -8.07
N ALA A 188 -25.98 -26.28 -8.69
CA ALA A 188 -25.52 -25.51 -9.82
C ALA A 188 -26.32 -25.94 -11.06
N ASP A 189 -27.32 -25.14 -11.45
CA ASP A 189 -27.99 -25.30 -12.74
C ASP A 189 -27.59 -24.17 -13.69
N GLY A 190 -26.82 -24.55 -14.71
CA GLY A 190 -26.66 -23.79 -15.94
C GLY A 190 -27.72 -24.19 -16.96
N ALA A 191 -28.05 -23.22 -17.84
CA ALA A 191 -28.89 -23.30 -19.05
C ALA A 191 -30.40 -23.51 -18.79
N ALA A 192 -31.34 -22.91 -19.50
CA ALA A 192 -31.33 -22.25 -20.80
C ALA A 192 -32.42 -21.17 -20.89
N SER A 193 -32.21 -20.22 -21.82
CA SER A 193 -33.06 -19.10 -22.20
C SER A 193 -34.51 -19.47 -22.55
N ALA A 194 -35.46 -18.64 -22.08
CA ALA A 194 -36.81 -18.58 -22.63
C ALA A 194 -36.86 -17.48 -23.71
N VAL A 195 -36.99 -17.90 -24.97
CA VAL A 195 -37.49 -17.07 -26.08
C VAL A 195 -39.01 -17.18 -26.06
N THR A 196 -39.69 -16.05 -25.91
CA THR A 196 -41.12 -15.89 -26.12
C THR A 196 -41.40 -15.77 -27.62
N VAL A 197 -42.27 -16.62 -28.16
CA VAL A 197 -43.00 -16.37 -29.41
C VAL A 197 -44.48 -16.66 -29.18
N ALA A 198 -45.29 -15.71 -29.63
CA ALA A 198 -46.75 -15.67 -29.57
C ALA A 198 -47.42 -16.62 -30.57
N GLY A 199 -48.67 -16.98 -30.27
CA GLY A 199 -49.61 -17.69 -31.14
C GLY A 199 -50.89 -18.01 -30.39
#